data_AF-A0A7G9SKM2-F1
#
_entry.id   AF-A0A7G9SKM2-F1
#
_cell.length_a   1.000
_cell.length_b   1.000
_cell.length_c   1.000
_cell.angle_alpha   90.00
_cell.angle_beta   90.00
_cell.angle_gamma   90.00
#
_symmetry.space_group_name_H-M   'P 1'
#
loop_
_entity.id
_entity.type
_entity.pdbx_description
1 polymer ?
#
loop_
_entity_poly.entity_id
_entity_poly.type
_entity_poly.pdbx_seq_one_letter_code
_entity_poly.pdbx_strand_id
1 'polypeptide(L)'
;MTRILVDLPDDDIEWLDRLAAEQAKSRASVLREAVSAYRADAPKDWIDAGFGLWARHGISIDPATYDRQRRAEWTRPWDDDYEEVRAESPEMFTAEDDRERAHYLALAAKAAGRRKKSAG
;
A
#
# COMPACT_ATOMS: atom_id res chain seq x y z
N MET A 1 17.94 -6.39 23.69
CA MET A 1 18.73 -5.16 23.52
C MET A 1 20.18 -5.55 23.31
N THR A 2 20.82 -5.05 22.26
CA THR A 2 22.27 -5.20 22.03
C THR A 2 23.01 -4.01 22.64
N ARG A 3 24.20 -4.25 23.20
CA ARG A 3 25.08 -3.19 23.75
C ARG A 3 26.08 -2.80 22.68
N ILE A 4 26.30 -1.50 22.51
CA ILE A 4 27.33 -0.96 21.63
C ILE A 4 28.33 -0.15 22.46
N LEU A 5 29.59 -0.15 22.06
CA LEU A 5 30.62 0.76 22.56
C LEU A 5 30.78 1.88 21.55
N VAL A 6 30.82 3.11 22.03
CA VAL A 6 30.99 4.32 21.22
C VAL A 6 31.97 5.20 21.97
N ASP A 7 33.00 5.67 21.27
CA ASP A 7 33.93 6.66 21.79
C ASP A 7 33.36 8.05 21.51
N LEU A 8 33.23 8.85 22.57
CA LEU A 8 32.82 10.25 22.49
C LEU A 8 33.87 11.12 23.20
N PRO A 9 34.16 12.33 22.68
CA PRO A 9 34.91 13.34 23.42
C PRO A 9 34.29 13.63 24.78
N ASP A 10 35.12 13.99 25.77
CA ASP A 10 34.65 14.31 27.12
C ASP A 10 33.63 15.46 27.13
N ASP A 11 33.86 16.50 26.30
CA ASP A 11 32.95 17.63 26.13
C ASP A 11 31.54 17.20 25.69
N ASP A 12 31.43 16.20 24.81
CA ASP A 12 30.15 15.67 24.32
C ASP A 12 29.45 14.85 25.40
N ILE A 13 30.20 14.14 26.25
CA ILE A 13 29.66 13.40 27.39
C ILE A 13 29.08 14.37 28.42
N GLU A 14 29.81 15.43 28.76
CA GLU A 14 29.34 16.46 29.69
C GLU A 14 28.10 17.19 29.16
N TRP A 15 28.09 17.51 27.87
CA TRP A 15 26.94 18.09 27.20
C TRP A 15 25.72 17.17 27.26
N LEU A 16 25.88 15.87 26.99
CA LEU A 16 24.80 14.88 27.07
C LEU A 16 24.26 14.71 28.49
N ASP A 17 25.11 14.74 29.52
CA ASP A 17 24.68 14.60 30.91
C ASP A 17 23.86 15.82 31.37
N ARG A 18 24.29 17.03 30.98
CA ARG A 18 23.52 18.26 31.21
C ARG A 18 22.17 18.22 30.50
N LEU A 19 22.15 17.83 29.22
CA LEU A 19 20.92 17.72 28.43
C LEU A 19 19.94 16.68 29.03
N ALA A 20 20.48 15.56 29.52
CA ALA A 20 19.69 14.53 30.18
C ALA A 20 19.09 15.04 31.50
N ALA A 21 19.85 15.80 32.29
CA ALA A 21 19.40 16.42 33.53
C ALA A 21 18.29 17.47 33.28
N GLU A 22 18.48 18.35 32.29
CA GLU A 22 17.47 19.35 31.90
C GLU A 22 16.15 18.71 31.47
N GLN A 23 16.20 17.55 30.81
CA GLN A 23 15.01 16.82 30.35
C GLN A 23 14.48 15.81 31.37
N ALA A 24 15.10 15.68 32.54
CA ALA A 24 14.78 14.64 33.55
C ALA A 24 14.76 13.21 32.97
N LYS A 25 15.67 12.92 32.03
CA LYS A 25 15.80 11.61 31.35
C LYS A 25 17.14 10.96 31.69
N SER A 26 17.23 9.65 31.47
CA SER A 26 18.54 9.00 31.45
C SER A 26 19.29 9.33 30.15
N ARG A 27 20.62 9.48 30.22
CA ARG A 27 21.49 9.67 29.05
C ARG A 27 21.22 8.66 27.93
N ALA A 28 21.01 7.38 28.29
CA ALA A 28 20.69 6.33 27.33
C ALA A 28 19.34 6.54 26.63
N SER A 29 18.36 7.19 27.28
CA SER A 29 17.09 7.55 26.64
C SER A 29 17.28 8.66 25.62
N VAL A 30 18.03 9.71 25.98
CA VAL A 30 18.37 10.82 25.07
C VAL A 30 19.08 10.30 23.82
N LEU A 31 20.06 9.40 23.98
CA LEU A 31 20.75 8.78 22.84
C LEU A 31 19.82 7.93 21.96
N ARG A 32 18.87 7.17 22.53
CA ARG A 32 17.90 6.41 21.73
C ARG A 32 16.97 7.33 20.93
N GLU A 33 16.55 8.43 21.52
CA GLU A 33 15.72 9.44 20.84
C GLU A 33 16.51 10.11 19.71
N ALA A 34 17.76 10.49 19.95
CA ALA A 34 18.65 11.07 18.95
C ALA A 34 18.87 10.12 17.75
N VAL A 35 19.16 8.83 18.00
CA VAL A 35 19.30 7.82 16.93
C VAL A 35 18.00 7.65 16.14
N SER A 36 16.86 7.67 16.82
CA SER A 36 15.54 7.55 16.16
C SER A 36 15.25 8.76 15.28
N ALA A 37 15.56 9.97 15.75
CA ALA A 37 15.43 11.21 14.99
C ALA A 37 16.37 11.22 13.78
N TYR A 38 17.64 10.86 13.97
CA TYR A 38 18.63 10.77 12.88
C TYR A 38 18.20 9.77 11.81
N ARG A 39 17.62 8.62 12.20
CA ARG A 39 17.10 7.64 11.23
C ARG A 39 15.89 8.17 10.45
N ALA A 40 15.06 9.00 11.06
CA ALA A 40 13.90 9.59 10.38
C ALA A 40 14.31 10.68 9.37
N ASP A 41 15.37 11.42 9.69
CA ASP A 41 15.94 12.48 8.86
C ASP A 41 16.97 11.97 7.84
N ALA A 42 17.46 10.74 8.02
CA ALA A 42 18.39 10.12 7.08
C ALA A 42 17.80 10.13 5.65
N PRO A 43 18.59 10.54 4.64
CA PRO A 43 18.12 10.71 3.28
C PRO A 43 17.41 9.44 2.82
N LYS A 44 16.15 9.59 2.41
CA LYS A 44 15.36 8.50 1.83
C LYS A 44 15.72 8.34 0.36
N ASP A 45 17.02 8.38 0.05
CA ASP A 45 17.56 8.35 -1.32
C ASP A 45 17.05 7.14 -2.11
N TRP A 46 16.68 6.06 -1.42
CA TRP A 46 16.07 4.88 -2.05
C TRP A 46 14.66 5.15 -2.61
N ILE A 47 13.86 6.05 -2.01
CA ILE A 47 12.55 6.46 -2.55
C ILE A 47 12.76 7.29 -3.80
N ASP A 48 13.68 8.25 -3.78
CA ASP A 48 13.98 9.09 -4.95
C ASP A 48 14.63 8.26 -6.07
N ALA A 49 15.49 7.31 -5.72
CA ALA A 49 16.07 6.34 -6.65
C ALA A 49 15.01 5.38 -7.23
N GLY A 50 14.01 4.98 -6.45
CA GLY A 50 12.94 4.06 -6.87
C GLY A 50 11.80 4.73 -7.64
N PHE A 51 11.45 5.97 -7.29
CA PHE A 51 10.29 6.65 -7.87
C PHE A 51 10.52 7.02 -9.34
N GLY A 52 9.66 6.51 -10.23
CA GLY A 52 9.78 6.73 -11.67
C GLY A 52 10.88 5.90 -12.35
N LEU A 53 11.45 4.90 -11.66
CA LEU A 53 12.49 4.03 -12.23
C LEU A 53 11.99 3.30 -13.49
N TRP A 54 10.73 2.87 -13.52
CA TRP A 54 10.09 2.29 -14.71
C TRP A 54 10.06 3.24 -15.92
N ALA A 55 9.72 4.51 -15.69
CA ALA A 55 9.69 5.53 -16.73
C ALA A 55 11.11 5.85 -17.22
N ARG A 56 12.08 5.92 -16.30
CA ARG A 56 13.52 6.09 -16.64
C ARG A 56 14.08 4.91 -17.45
N HIS A 57 13.54 3.71 -17.29
CA HIS A 57 13.90 2.52 -18.08
C HIS A 57 13.01 2.30 -19.31
N GLY A 58 12.30 3.34 -19.78
CA GLY A 58 11.61 3.32 -21.06
C GLY A 58 10.26 2.60 -21.05
N ILE A 59 9.71 2.26 -19.89
CA ILE A 59 8.32 1.80 -19.79
C ILE A 59 7.42 3.03 -19.90
N SER A 60 6.90 3.26 -21.10
CA SER A 60 5.94 4.31 -21.41
C SER A 60 4.60 3.65 -21.78
N ILE A 61 3.75 3.47 -20.77
CA ILE A 61 2.36 3.06 -20.95
C ILE A 61 1.50 4.25 -20.50
N ASP A 62 0.48 4.58 -21.29
CA ASP A 62 -0.51 5.58 -20.90
C ASP A 62 -1.19 5.14 -19.58
N PRO A 63 -1.14 5.95 -18.50
CA PRO A 63 -1.67 5.55 -17.20
C PRO A 63 -3.16 5.19 -17.24
N ALA A 64 -3.97 5.94 -17.99
CA ALA A 64 -5.40 5.68 -18.10
C ALA A 64 -5.68 4.34 -18.79
N THR A 65 -4.89 3.99 -19.81
CA THR A 65 -4.94 2.69 -20.48
C THR A 65 -4.49 1.55 -19.56
N TYR A 66 -3.41 1.75 -18.80
CA TYR A 66 -2.93 0.78 -17.82
C TYR A 66 -3.97 0.50 -16.73
N ASP A 67 -4.54 1.56 -16.14
CA ASP A 67 -5.53 1.45 -15.06
C ASP A 67 -6.81 0.78 -15.55
N ARG A 68 -7.24 1.09 -16.78
CA ARG A 68 -8.38 0.44 -17.43
C ARG A 68 -8.15 -1.07 -17.58
N GLN A 69 -7.01 -1.48 -18.12
CA GLN A 69 -6.68 -2.90 -18.28
C GLN A 69 -6.58 -3.63 -16.94
N ARG A 70 -5.98 -2.98 -15.92
CA ARG A 70 -5.88 -3.53 -14.57
C ARG A 70 -7.24 -3.74 -13.92
N ARG A 71 -8.18 -2.80 -14.09
CA ARG A 71 -9.56 -2.98 -13.61
C ARG A 71 -10.21 -4.18 -14.28
N ALA A 72 -10.17 -4.27 -15.60
CA ALA A 72 -10.77 -5.37 -16.34
C ALA A 72 -10.23 -6.75 -15.95
N GLU A 73 -8.92 -6.88 -15.73
CA GLU A 73 -8.29 -8.14 -15.27
C GLU A 73 -8.76 -8.57 -13.87
N TRP A 74 -9.10 -7.61 -13.01
CA TRP A 74 -9.48 -7.86 -11.62
C TRP A 74 -10.99 -7.98 -11.43
N THR A 75 -11.79 -7.53 -12.40
CA THR A 75 -13.24 -7.71 -12.40
C THR A 75 -13.61 -9.19 -12.34
N ARG A 76 -14.62 -9.49 -11.54
CA ARG A 76 -15.19 -10.82 -11.38
C ARG A 76 -16.66 -10.82 -11.80
N PRO A 77 -17.21 -11.97 -12.22
CA PRO A 77 -18.61 -12.09 -12.64
C PRO A 77 -19.64 -11.60 -11.60
N TRP A 78 -19.29 -11.64 -10.32
CA TRP A 78 -20.13 -11.24 -9.21
C TRP A 78 -19.93 -9.80 -8.75
N ASP A 79 -19.02 -9.04 -9.35
CA ASP A 79 -18.80 -7.65 -9.00
C ASP A 79 -19.95 -6.78 -9.56
N ASP A 80 -20.36 -5.78 -8.78
CA ASP A 80 -21.51 -4.92 -9.11
C ASP A 80 -21.22 -4.05 -10.36
N ASP A 81 -19.95 -3.69 -10.56
CA ASP A 81 -19.44 -2.85 -11.65
C ASP A 81 -19.05 -3.63 -12.92
N TYR A 82 -19.29 -4.95 -12.97
CA TYR A 82 -18.92 -5.79 -14.12
C TYR A 82 -19.35 -5.20 -15.47
N GLU A 83 -20.61 -4.74 -15.60
CA GLU A 83 -21.13 -4.21 -16.87
C GLU A 83 -20.43 -2.91 -17.28
N GLU A 84 -20.07 -2.08 -16.30
CA GLU A 84 -19.36 -0.81 -16.53
C GLU A 84 -17.95 -1.10 -17.04
N VAL A 85 -17.21 -1.96 -16.35
CA VAL A 85 -15.84 -2.32 -16.75
C VAL A 85 -15.82 -3.08 -18.09
N ARG A 86 -16.82 -3.94 -18.31
CA ARG A 86 -17.04 -4.67 -19.58
C ARG A 86 -17.31 -3.73 -20.75
N ALA A 87 -18.03 -2.64 -20.53
CA ALA A 87 -18.32 -1.63 -21.54
C ALA A 87 -17.09 -0.75 -21.84
N GLU A 88 -16.28 -0.45 -20.83
CA GLU A 88 -15.06 0.34 -20.99
C GLU A 88 -13.94 -0.41 -21.71
N SER A 89 -13.83 -1.73 -21.49
CA SER A 89 -12.69 -2.55 -21.92
C SER A 89 -13.13 -3.85 -22.59
N PRO A 90 -13.95 -3.79 -23.67
CA PRO A 90 -14.57 -4.99 -24.21
C PRO A 90 -13.59 -6.03 -24.74
N GLU A 91 -12.38 -5.62 -25.11
CA GLU A 91 -11.28 -6.47 -25.57
C GLU A 91 -10.67 -7.35 -24.46
N MET A 92 -10.91 -7.00 -23.19
CA MET A 92 -10.36 -7.70 -22.03
C MET A 92 -11.29 -8.81 -21.51
N PHE A 93 -12.48 -8.96 -22.09
CA PHE A 93 -13.48 -9.95 -21.66
C PHE A 93 -13.71 -10.98 -22.75
N THR A 94 -13.83 -12.24 -22.34
CA THR A 94 -14.13 -13.37 -23.21
C THR A 94 -15.61 -13.74 -23.16
N ALA A 95 -16.04 -14.55 -24.14
CA ALA A 95 -17.39 -15.12 -24.13
C ALA A 95 -17.62 -16.13 -22.99
N GLU A 96 -16.58 -16.60 -22.31
CA GLU A 96 -16.74 -17.38 -21.06
C GLU A 96 -17.09 -16.45 -19.90
N ASP A 97 -16.40 -15.31 -19.78
CA ASP A 97 -16.69 -14.33 -18.72
C ASP A 97 -18.15 -13.86 -18.77
N ASP A 98 -18.67 -13.58 -19.97
CA ASP A 98 -20.06 -13.17 -20.18
C ASP A 98 -21.05 -14.31 -19.79
N ARG A 99 -20.67 -15.58 -20.00
CA ARG A 99 -21.46 -16.76 -19.59
C ARG A 99 -21.44 -16.95 -18.08
N GLU A 100 -20.29 -16.76 -17.44
CA GLU A 100 -20.15 -16.82 -15.98
C GLU A 100 -20.96 -15.72 -15.31
N ARG A 101 -20.95 -14.50 -15.87
CA ARG A 101 -21.79 -13.38 -15.42
C ARG A 101 -23.27 -13.73 -15.49
N ALA A 102 -23.74 -14.25 -16.62
CA ALA A 102 -25.12 -14.67 -16.78
C ALA A 102 -25.50 -15.79 -15.77
N HIS A 103 -24.59 -16.74 -15.55
CA HIS A 103 -24.78 -17.80 -14.57
C HIS A 103 -24.91 -17.25 -13.14
N TYR A 104 -24.02 -16.33 -12.75
CA TYR A 104 -24.06 -15.67 -11.45
C TYR A 104 -25.39 -14.93 -11.23
N LEU A 105 -25.83 -14.14 -12.20
CA LEU A 105 -27.10 -13.40 -12.10
C LEU A 105 -28.30 -14.33 -11.93
N ALA A 106 -28.31 -15.47 -12.62
CA ALA A 106 -29.35 -16.49 -12.46
C ALA A 106 -29.36 -17.09 -11.04
N LEU A 107 -28.18 -17.38 -10.48
CA LEU A 107 -28.04 -17.86 -9.10
C LEU A 107 -28.48 -16.82 -8.08
N ALA A 108 -28.07 -15.56 -8.26
CA ALA A 108 -28.45 -14.45 -7.39
C ALA A 108 -29.96 -14.23 -7.38
N ALA A 109 -30.60 -14.23 -8.56
CA ALA A 109 -32.06 -14.13 -8.69
C ALA A 109 -32.79 -15.28 -8.00
N LYS A 110 -32.30 -16.53 -8.17
CA LYS A 110 -32.85 -17.71 -7.49
C LYS A 110 -32.73 -17.61 -5.96
N ALA A 111 -31.60 -17.14 -5.46
CA ALA A 111 -31.37 -16.92 -4.03
C ALA A 111 -32.30 -15.84 -3.46
N ALA A 112 -32.46 -14.72 -4.17
CA ALA A 112 -33.40 -13.65 -3.78
C ALA A 112 -34.85 -14.14 -3.75
N GLY A 113 -35.27 -14.93 -4.74
CA GLY A 113 -36.60 -15.54 -4.77
C GLY A 113 -36.86 -16.50 -3.61
N ARG A 114 -35.86 -17.30 -3.20
CA ARG A 114 -35.96 -18.17 -2.01
C ARG A 114 -36.12 -17.36 -0.73
N ARG A 115 -35.33 -16.30 -0.55
CA ARG A 115 -35.42 -15.40 0.62
C ARG A 115 -36.80 -14.74 0.72
N LYS A 116 -37.38 -14.33 -0.41
CA LYS A 116 -38.75 -13.76 -0.44
C LYS A 116 -39.81 -14.78 -0.03
N LYS A 117 -39.68 -16.05 -0.47
CA LYS A 117 -40.60 -17.14 -0.10
C LYS A 117 -40.50 -17.58 1.36
N SER A 118 -39.34 -17.42 2.00
CA SER A 118 -39.16 -17.76 3.42
C SER A 118 -39.59 -16.64 4.37
N ALA A 119 -39.81 -15.42 3.86
CA ALA A 119 -40.13 -14.23 4.64
C ALA A 119 -41.63 -13.88 4.64
N GLY A 120 -42.45 -14.59 3.88
CA GLY A 120 -43.92 -14.49 3.88
C GLY A 120 -44.53 -15.79 4.32
#